data_AF-L0RWH3-F1
#
_entry.id   AF-L0RWH3-F1
#
_cell.length_a   1.000
_cell.length_b   1.000
_cell.length_c   1.000
_cell.angle_alpha   90.00
_cell.angle_beta   90.00
_cell.angle_gamma   90.00
#
_symmetry.space_group_name_H-M   'P 1'
#
loop_
_entity.id
_entity.type
_entity.pdbx_description
1 polymer ?
#
loop_
_entity_poly.entity_id
_entity_poly.type
_entity_poly.pdbx_seq_one_letter_code
_entity_poly.pdbx_strand_id
1 'polypeptide(L)'
;MELTNVIKSPILTEKTDKLRSNKNKPVFTFKVDYAANKYQIKEAVETIFNVKVESVNTIKVGKKPKSVGRFHGFTNRYKKAMVTLVDGSELNYLPNDNKSEKLEADDKEKLAKKEMNAKKTSDVEAKVAQKLATKKAVATKTASAKKPTVTKRKVGGE
;
A
#
# COMPACT_ATOMS: atom_id res chain seq x y z
N MET A 1 -34.73 9.75 10.67
CA MET A 1 -33.57 10.58 10.31
C MET A 1 -32.78 9.78 9.30
N GLU A 2 -32.40 10.35 8.17
CA GLU A 2 -31.65 9.62 7.14
C GLU A 2 -30.21 9.36 7.61
N LEU A 3 -29.71 8.12 7.46
CA LEU A 3 -28.37 7.71 7.92
C LEU A 3 -27.25 8.55 7.29
N THR A 4 -27.41 8.91 6.02
CA THR A 4 -26.49 9.76 5.25
C THR A 4 -26.29 11.14 5.87
N ASN A 5 -27.30 11.67 6.54
CA ASN A 5 -27.26 13.01 7.14
C ASN A 5 -26.75 13.03 8.60
N VAL A 6 -26.50 11.86 9.20
CA VAL A 6 -26.07 11.75 10.60
C VAL A 6 -24.63 12.25 10.80
N ILE A 7 -23.72 11.87 9.90
CA ILE A 7 -22.30 12.22 9.97
C ILE A 7 -22.05 13.46 9.13
N LYS A 8 -21.48 14.52 9.72
CA LYS A 8 -21.24 15.79 9.01
C LYS A 8 -19.79 15.96 8.59
N SER A 9 -18.85 15.72 9.49
CA SER A 9 -17.42 15.85 9.21
C SER A 9 -16.57 15.10 10.23
N PRO A 10 -15.34 14.69 9.89
CA PRO A 10 -14.36 14.25 10.90
C PRO A 10 -13.90 15.43 11.76
N ILE A 11 -13.42 15.16 12.96
CA ILE A 11 -12.77 16.14 13.84
C ILE A 11 -11.31 15.76 13.99
N LEU A 12 -10.44 16.61 13.45
CA LEU A 12 -8.99 16.46 13.46
C LEU A 12 -8.37 17.43 14.45
N THR A 13 -7.70 16.89 15.46
CA THR A 13 -6.94 17.57 16.50
C THR A 13 -5.80 16.65 16.93
N GLU A 14 -4.74 17.18 17.56
CA GLU A 14 -3.65 16.35 18.10
C GLU A 14 -4.15 15.24 19.03
N LYS A 15 -5.16 15.55 19.86
CA LYS A 15 -5.73 14.56 20.78
C LYS A 15 -6.48 13.45 20.07
N THR A 16 -7.23 13.77 19.02
CA THR A 16 -7.95 12.75 18.24
C THR A 16 -6.98 11.89 17.43
N ASP A 17 -5.87 12.48 16.98
CA ASP A 17 -4.82 11.73 16.27
C ASP A 17 -4.09 10.73 17.17
N LYS A 18 -3.78 11.14 18.42
CA LYS A 18 -3.25 10.24 19.46
C LYS A 18 -4.19 9.07 19.74
N LEU A 19 -5.50 9.32 19.76
CA LEU A 19 -6.52 8.29 19.98
C LEU A 19 -6.68 7.36 18.77
N ARG A 20 -6.52 7.88 17.55
CA ARG A 20 -6.51 7.08 16.31
C ARG A 20 -5.30 6.16 16.25
N SER A 21 -4.13 6.65 16.65
CA SER A 21 -2.86 5.91 16.62
C SER A 21 -2.77 4.76 17.62
N ASN A 22 -3.77 4.59 18.51
CA ASN A 22 -3.80 3.47 19.43
C ASN A 22 -4.11 2.17 18.67
N LYS A 23 -3.12 1.29 18.56
CA LYS A 23 -3.21 0.03 17.79
C LYS A 23 -4.27 -0.94 18.32
N ASN A 24 -4.49 -0.95 19.63
CA ASN A 24 -5.41 -1.91 20.25
C ASN A 24 -6.86 -1.44 20.15
N LYS A 25 -7.11 -0.14 20.30
CA LYS A 25 -8.47 0.42 20.27
C LYS A 25 -8.45 1.77 19.54
N PRO A 26 -8.48 1.75 18.19
CA PRO A 26 -8.47 2.99 17.43
C PRO A 26 -9.82 3.71 17.58
N VAL A 27 -9.75 4.97 18.03
CA VAL A 27 -10.94 5.80 18.23
C VAL A 27 -10.99 6.93 17.22
N PHE A 28 -12.07 6.98 16.44
CA PHE A 28 -12.33 8.00 15.44
C PHE A 28 -13.35 9.02 15.96
N THR A 29 -13.12 10.30 15.69
CA THR A 29 -13.99 11.36 16.20
C THR A 29 -14.70 12.08 15.06
N PHE A 30 -16.03 12.12 15.12
CA PHE A 30 -16.89 12.76 14.13
C PHE A 30 -17.72 13.88 14.74
N LYS A 31 -17.98 14.90 13.93
CA LYS A 31 -19.04 15.88 14.12
C LYS A 31 -20.31 15.29 13.53
N VAL A 32 -21.30 15.07 14.37
CA VAL A 32 -22.59 14.47 13.99
C VAL A 32 -23.73 15.43 14.28
N ASP A 33 -24.91 15.09 13.77
CA ASP A 33 -26.11 15.87 14.06
C ASP A 33 -26.42 15.92 15.57
N TYR A 34 -26.93 17.08 16.01
CA TYR A 34 -27.23 17.32 17.42
C TYR A 34 -28.35 16.41 17.95
N ALA A 35 -29.28 15.97 17.10
CA ALA A 35 -30.39 15.09 17.47
C ALA A 35 -30.06 13.59 17.34
N ALA A 36 -28.95 13.22 16.68
CA ALA A 36 -28.66 11.81 16.36
C ALA A 36 -28.45 10.91 17.61
N ASN A 37 -29.06 9.73 17.62
CA ASN A 37 -28.87 8.72 18.68
C ASN A 37 -27.60 7.89 18.45
N LYS A 38 -27.07 7.26 19.52
CA LYS A 38 -25.86 6.42 19.42
C LYS A 38 -26.02 5.25 18.44
N TYR A 39 -27.19 4.62 18.42
CA TYR A 39 -27.52 3.55 17.49
C TYR A 39 -27.49 4.00 16.03
N GLN A 40 -28.06 5.18 15.74
CA GLN A 40 -28.04 5.76 14.40
C GLN A 40 -26.62 6.13 13.95
N ILE A 41 -25.79 6.65 14.87
CA ILE A 41 -24.39 6.96 14.58
C ILE A 41 -23.62 5.67 14.27
N LYS A 42 -23.84 4.60 15.05
CA LYS A 42 -23.23 3.30 14.80
C LYS A 42 -23.59 2.80 13.41
N GLU A 43 -24.88 2.69 13.12
CA GLU A 43 -25.40 2.18 11.84
C GLU A 43 -24.92 3.02 10.65
N ALA A 44 -24.90 4.35 10.79
CA ALA A 44 -24.40 5.25 9.74
C ALA A 44 -22.90 5.05 9.47
N VAL A 45 -22.07 4.91 10.51
CA VAL A 45 -20.63 4.66 10.34
C VAL A 45 -20.39 3.30 9.68
N GLU A 46 -21.08 2.26 10.14
CA GLU A 46 -20.96 0.91 9.58
C GLU A 46 -21.38 0.88 8.11
N THR A 47 -22.47 1.57 7.75
CA THR A 47 -22.99 1.59 6.37
C THR A 47 -22.14 2.44 5.43
N ILE A 48 -21.68 3.62 5.86
CA ILE A 48 -20.94 4.54 4.98
C ILE A 48 -19.50 4.07 4.77
N PHE A 49 -18.87 3.53 5.81
CA PHE A 49 -17.46 3.16 5.78
C PHE A 49 -17.22 1.64 5.69
N ASN A 50 -18.27 0.81 5.72
CA ASN A 50 -18.18 -0.65 5.69
C ASN A 50 -17.23 -1.24 6.76
N VAL A 51 -17.20 -0.62 7.94
CA VAL A 51 -16.39 -1.06 9.09
C VAL A 51 -17.27 -1.62 10.21
N LYS A 52 -16.69 -2.33 11.18
CA LYS A 52 -17.39 -2.78 12.39
C LYS A 52 -17.11 -1.87 13.57
N VAL A 53 -18.16 -1.44 14.27
CA VAL A 53 -18.05 -0.53 15.43
C VAL A 53 -18.24 -1.28 16.74
N GLU A 54 -17.26 -1.18 17.65
CA GLU A 54 -17.33 -1.73 19.00
C GLU A 54 -18.26 -0.89 19.87
N SER A 55 -17.99 0.42 19.99
CA SER A 55 -18.71 1.31 20.89
C SER A 55 -18.76 2.76 20.40
N VAL A 56 -19.77 3.50 20.86
CA VAL A 56 -19.98 4.92 20.51
C VAL A 56 -20.20 5.76 21.77
N ASN A 57 -19.34 6.76 21.95
CA ASN A 57 -19.38 7.72 23.03
C ASN A 57 -19.70 9.10 22.46
N THR A 58 -20.68 9.80 23.02
CA THR A 58 -21.15 11.08 22.46
C THR A 58 -21.12 12.20 23.48
N ILE A 59 -20.76 13.40 23.03
CA ILE A 59 -20.76 14.63 23.84
C ILE A 59 -21.51 15.72 23.06
N LYS A 60 -22.47 16.38 23.70
CA LYS A 60 -23.16 17.55 23.12
C LYS A 60 -22.31 18.80 23.33
N VAL A 61 -21.89 19.45 22.24
CA VAL A 61 -21.13 20.70 22.29
C VAL A 61 -22.09 21.87 22.09
N GLY A 62 -22.15 22.74 23.09
CA GLY A 62 -22.99 23.94 23.08
C GLY A 62 -22.56 24.98 22.05
N LYS A 63 -23.46 25.94 21.80
CA LYS A 63 -23.13 27.10 20.98
C LYS A 63 -22.12 27.98 21.73
N LYS A 64 -21.11 28.49 21.04
CA LYS A 64 -20.17 29.48 21.61
C LYS A 64 -20.44 30.87 21.02
N PRO A 65 -20.46 31.94 21.83
CA PRO A 65 -20.62 33.29 21.34
C PRO A 65 -19.48 33.63 20.38
N LYS A 66 -19.81 34.29 19.27
CA LYS A 66 -18.84 34.72 18.27
C LYS A 66 -19.32 36.01 17.63
N SER A 67 -18.40 36.95 17.47
CA SER A 67 -18.67 38.22 16.79
C SER A 67 -18.00 38.24 15.42
N VAL A 68 -18.68 38.79 14.43
CA VAL A 68 -18.16 39.01 13.08
C VAL A 68 -18.50 40.45 12.67
N GLY A 69 -17.52 41.34 12.80
CA GLY A 69 -17.71 42.77 12.60
C GLY A 69 -18.73 43.36 13.58
N ARG A 70 -19.79 43.96 13.05
CA ARG A 70 -20.90 44.53 13.85
C ARG A 70 -21.86 43.49 14.41
N PHE A 71 -21.85 42.26 13.88
CA PHE A 71 -22.83 41.24 14.22
C PHE A 71 -22.35 40.36 15.35
N HIS A 72 -23.17 40.30 16.41
CA HIS A 72 -22.96 39.43 17.56
C HIS A 72 -23.88 38.23 17.42
N GLY A 73 -23.31 37.04 17.45
CA GLY A 73 -24.07 35.81 17.31
C GLY A 73 -23.41 34.63 18.01
N PHE A 74 -23.80 33.44 17.59
CA PHE A 74 -23.30 32.20 18.15
C PHE A 74 -22.91 31.23 17.04
N THR A 75 -21.90 30.42 17.33
CA THR A 75 -21.55 29.27 16.50
C THR A 75 -22.60 28.18 16.59
N ASN A 76 -22.73 27.37 15.54
CA ASN A 76 -23.67 26.26 15.53
C ASN A 76 -23.26 25.18 16.55
N ARG A 77 -24.23 24.75 17.35
CA ARG A 77 -24.08 23.57 18.22
C ARG A 77 -23.90 22.32 17.37
N TYR A 78 -23.19 21.35 17.92
CA TYR A 78 -23.02 20.05 17.29
C TYR A 78 -22.82 18.97 18.35
N LYS A 79 -22.91 17.71 17.95
CA LYS A 79 -22.56 16.59 18.81
C LYS A 79 -21.24 16.00 18.33
N LYS A 80 -20.35 15.73 19.26
CA LYS A 80 -19.08 15.02 19.02
C LYS A 80 -19.34 13.55 19.30
N ALA A 81 -19.06 12.68 18.34
CA ALA A 81 -19.11 11.24 18.50
C ALA A 81 -17.70 10.68 18.42
N MET A 82 -17.28 9.98 19.48
CA MET A 82 -16.07 9.18 19.54
C MET A 82 -16.49 7.73 19.30
N VAL A 83 -16.01 7.15 18.22
CA VAL A 83 -16.41 5.84 17.71
C VAL A 83 -15.19 4.93 17.80
N THR A 84 -15.31 3.87 18.60
CA THR A 84 -14.28 2.85 18.76
C THR A 84 -14.57 1.73 17.77
N LEU A 85 -13.58 1.39 16.95
CA LEU A 85 -13.70 0.27 16.01
C LEU A 85 -13.25 -1.04 16.65
N VAL A 86 -13.70 -2.14 16.03
CA VAL A 86 -13.17 -3.46 16.36
C VAL A 86 -11.75 -3.60 15.80
N ASP A 87 -10.90 -4.32 16.53
CA ASP A 87 -9.50 -4.59 16.19
C ASP A 87 -9.35 -5.04 14.73
N GLY A 88 -8.37 -4.47 14.03
CA GLY A 88 -8.08 -4.77 12.63
C GLY A 88 -8.96 -4.06 11.59
N SER A 89 -9.94 -3.24 12.01
CA SER A 89 -10.69 -2.37 11.09
C SER A 89 -10.01 -1.00 10.98
N GLU A 90 -9.53 -0.66 9.79
CA GLU A 90 -9.03 0.68 9.49
C GLU A 90 -10.13 1.51 8.84
N LEU A 91 -10.35 2.72 9.36
CA LEU A 91 -11.30 3.68 8.79
C LEU A 91 -10.52 4.75 8.05
N ASN A 92 -10.65 4.71 6.72
CA ASN A 92 -10.02 5.65 5.83
C ASN A 92 -11.00 6.78 5.49
N TYR A 93 -10.84 7.93 6.15
CA TYR A 93 -11.67 9.13 5.93
C TYR A 93 -10.87 10.33 5.41
N LEU A 94 -9.54 10.20 5.28
CA LEU A 94 -8.69 11.25 4.75
C LEU A 94 -8.46 11.01 3.25
N PRO A 95 -8.54 12.05 2.40
CA PRO A 95 -8.37 11.89 0.96
C PRO A 95 -7.02 11.28 0.53
N ASN A 96 -5.98 11.43 1.35
CA ASN A 96 -4.60 11.08 0.99
C ASN A 96 -4.15 9.69 1.47
N ASP A 97 -4.84 9.06 2.42
CA ASP A 97 -4.47 7.73 2.93
C ASP A 97 -4.69 6.65 1.84
N ASN A 98 -5.58 6.90 0.87
CA ASN A 98 -5.80 6.02 -0.29
C ASN A 98 -4.64 6.03 -1.31
N LYS A 99 -3.77 7.06 -1.30
CA LYS A 99 -2.62 7.13 -2.22
C LYS A 99 -1.47 6.23 -1.77
N SER A 100 -1.29 6.05 -0.46
CA SER A 100 -0.27 5.16 0.10
C SER A 100 -0.48 3.71 -0.32
N GLU A 101 -1.71 3.21 -0.28
CA GLU A 101 -2.01 1.82 -0.68
C GLU A 101 -1.70 1.56 -2.16
N LYS A 102 -1.90 2.55 -3.03
CA LYS A 102 -1.56 2.45 -4.46
C LYS A 102 -0.04 2.48 -4.70
N LEU A 103 0.69 3.33 -3.97
CA LEU A 103 2.15 3.39 -4.07
C LEU A 103 2.80 2.09 -3.56
N GLU A 104 2.29 1.51 -2.47
CA GLU A 104 2.78 0.22 -1.95
C GLU A 104 2.47 -0.96 -2.87
N ALA A 105 1.34 -0.95 -3.57
CA ALA A 105 1.00 -1.94 -4.58
C ALA A 105 1.91 -1.82 -5.83
N ASP A 106 2.17 -0.59 -6.29
CA ASP A 106 3.07 -0.32 -7.42
C ASP A 106 4.52 -0.71 -7.10
N ASP A 107 4.97 -0.52 -5.85
CA ASP A 107 6.32 -0.90 -5.42
C ASP A 107 6.47 -2.43 -5.27
N LYS A 108 5.43 -3.13 -4.78
CA LYS A 108 5.39 -4.61 -4.77
C LYS A 108 5.43 -5.20 -6.18
N GLU A 109 4.68 -4.62 -7.12
CA GLU A 109 4.74 -5.05 -8.52
C GLU A 109 6.10 -4.79 -9.17
N LYS A 110 6.75 -3.64 -8.88
CA LYS A 110 8.08 -3.32 -9.42
C LYS A 110 9.15 -4.25 -8.88
N LEU A 111 9.09 -4.62 -7.59
CA LEU A 111 9.98 -5.60 -6.98
C LEU A 111 9.80 -6.99 -7.62
N ALA A 112 8.55 -7.44 -7.81
CA ALA A 112 8.26 -8.71 -8.48
C ALA A 112 8.76 -8.73 -9.95
N LYS A 113 8.56 -7.63 -10.69
CA LYS A 113 9.06 -7.46 -12.08
C LYS A 113 10.60 -7.45 -12.13
N LYS A 114 11.28 -6.85 -11.14
CA LYS A 114 12.75 -6.82 -11.01
C LYS A 114 13.32 -8.21 -10.74
N GLU A 115 12.71 -8.98 -9.85
CA GLU A 115 13.12 -10.35 -9.53
C GLU A 115 12.91 -11.31 -10.71
N MET A 116 11.80 -11.17 -11.44
CA MET A 116 11.54 -11.97 -12.64
C MET A 116 12.54 -11.67 -13.77
N ASN A 117 13.00 -10.43 -13.90
CA ASN A 117 13.99 -10.06 -14.91
C ASN A 117 15.39 -10.57 -14.53
N ALA A 118 15.75 -10.52 -13.25
CA ALA A 118 17.02 -11.07 -12.74
C ALA A 118 17.15 -12.59 -12.94
N LYS A 119 16.05 -13.34 -12.79
CA LYS A 119 16.02 -14.78 -13.08
C LYS A 119 16.16 -15.08 -14.58
N LYS A 120 15.53 -14.26 -15.44
CA LYS A 120 15.66 -14.41 -16.91
C LYS A 120 17.09 -14.15 -17.39
N THR A 121 17.82 -13.19 -16.80
CA THR A 121 19.21 -12.89 -17.19
C THR A 121 20.17 -14.02 -16.80
N SER A 122 20.03 -14.63 -15.61
CA SER A 122 20.88 -15.76 -15.20
C SER A 122 20.67 -17.01 -16.08
N ASP A 123 19.43 -17.27 -16.49
CA ASP A 123 19.11 -18.42 -17.36
C ASP A 123 19.67 -18.24 -18.79
N VAL A 124 19.77 -17.00 -19.27
CA VAL A 124 20.38 -16.66 -20.56
C VAL A 124 21.91 -16.82 -20.49
N GLU A 125 22.54 -16.35 -19.42
CA GLU A 125 23.99 -16.51 -19.20
C GLU A 125 24.40 -17.99 -19.10
N ALA A 126 23.62 -18.81 -18.39
CA ALA A 126 23.83 -20.26 -18.30
C ALA A 126 23.72 -20.97 -19.67
N LYS A 127 22.74 -20.60 -20.51
CA LYS A 127 22.60 -21.13 -21.86
C LYS A 127 23.73 -20.71 -22.79
N VAL A 128 24.24 -19.49 -22.65
CA VAL A 128 25.39 -18.99 -23.43
C VAL A 128 26.68 -19.72 -23.02
N ALA A 129 26.89 -19.97 -21.73
CA ALA A 129 28.02 -20.74 -21.24
C ALA A 129 28.02 -22.19 -21.76
N GLN A 130 26.85 -22.85 -21.80
CA GLN A 130 26.71 -24.19 -22.39
C GLN A 130 26.98 -24.19 -23.90
N LYS A 131 26.52 -23.18 -24.64
CA LYS A 131 26.82 -23.01 -26.07
C LYS A 131 28.31 -22.76 -26.33
N LEU A 132 28.98 -21.98 -25.48
CA LEU A 132 30.43 -21.75 -25.58
C LEU A 132 31.22 -23.01 -25.23
N ALA A 133 30.82 -23.76 -24.20
CA ALA A 133 31.46 -25.01 -23.80
C ALA A 133 31.33 -26.09 -24.89
N THR A 134 30.14 -26.23 -25.48
CA THR A 134 29.90 -27.16 -26.60
C THR A 134 30.64 -26.74 -27.86
N LYS A 135 30.66 -25.45 -28.20
CA LYS A 135 31.46 -24.93 -29.33
C LYS A 135 32.97 -25.14 -29.11
N LYS A 136 33.45 -24.97 -27.87
CA LYS A 136 34.85 -25.21 -27.49
C LYS A 136 35.20 -26.71 -27.54
N ALA A 137 34.28 -27.59 -27.15
CA ALA A 137 34.43 -29.05 -27.26
C ALA A 137 34.38 -29.57 -28.71
N VAL A 138 33.61 -28.91 -29.58
CA VAL A 138 33.61 -29.21 -31.02
C VAL A 138 34.91 -28.74 -31.68
N ALA A 139 35.43 -27.57 -31.28
CA ALA A 139 36.71 -27.05 -31.79
C ALA A 139 37.93 -27.93 -31.38
N THR A 140 37.95 -28.48 -30.15
CA THR A 140 39.01 -29.38 -29.71
C THR A 140 38.94 -30.76 -30.38
N LYS A 141 37.75 -31.26 -30.72
CA LYS A 141 37.59 -32.48 -31.54
C LYS A 141 38.04 -32.31 -32.99
N THR A 142 37.91 -31.13 -33.58
CA THR A 142 38.41 -30.86 -34.94
C THR A 142 39.93 -30.63 -35.00
N ALA A 143 40.57 -30.25 -33.89
CA ALA A 143 42.02 -30.05 -33.83
C ALA A 143 42.83 -31.35 -33.78
N SER A 144 42.25 -32.47 -33.33
CA SER A 144 42.94 -33.78 -33.27
C SER A 144 42.90 -34.57 -34.60
N ALA A 145 42.35 -34.00 -35.68
CA ALA A 145 42.16 -34.67 -36.98
C ALA A 145 43.13 -34.21 -38.09
N LYS A 146 44.17 -33.42 -37.80
CA LYS A 146 45.25 -33.15 -38.76
C LYS A 146 46.49 -33.97 -38.42
N LYS A 147 46.63 -35.15 -39.06
CA LYS A 147 47.89 -35.93 -39.02
C LYS A 147 49.04 -35.09 -39.58
N PRO A 148 50.24 -35.11 -38.97
CA PRO A 148 51.42 -34.52 -39.59
C PRO A 148 51.79 -35.35 -40.83
N THR A 149 51.69 -34.74 -42.02
CA THR A 149 52.15 -35.36 -43.25
C THR A 149 53.69 -35.39 -43.26
N VAL A 150 54.28 -36.51 -42.88
CA VAL A 150 55.73 -36.73 -42.99
C VAL A 150 56.06 -37.00 -44.46
N THR A 151 56.51 -35.96 -45.18
CA THR A 151 57.16 -36.14 -46.49
C THR A 151 58.53 -36.79 -46.30
N LYS A 152 58.64 -38.08 -46.63
CA LYS A 152 59.93 -38.75 -46.80
C LYS A 152 60.67 -38.10 -47.98
N ARG A 153 61.68 -37.29 -47.71
CA ARG A 153 62.67 -36.92 -48.73
C ARG A 153 63.58 -38.14 -48.95
N LYS A 154 63.52 -38.67 -50.17
CA LYS A 154 64.36 -39.76 -50.66
C LYS A 154 65.80 -39.27 -50.70
N VAL A 155 66.67 -39.97 -49.98
CA VAL A 155 68.12 -39.75 -50.00
C VAL A 155 68.68 -40.50 -51.21
N GLY A 156 69.47 -39.80 -52.01
CA GLY A 156 70.39 -40.29 -53.03
C GLY A 156 71.24 -39.08 -53.41
N GLY A 157 72.56 -39.08 -53.35
CA GLY A 157 73.52 -40.17 -53.44
C GLY A 157 74.40 -39.85 -54.65
N GLU A 158 75.69 -39.63 -54.37
CA GLU A 158 76.81 -39.13 -55.22
C GLU A 158 76.87 -37.61 -55.50
#